data_AF-A0AAE5THV1-F1
#
_entry.id   AF-A0AAE5THV1-F1
#
_cell.length_a   1.000
_cell.length_b   1.000
_cell.length_c   1.000
_cell.angle_alpha   90.00
_cell.angle_beta   90.00
_cell.angle_gamma   90.00
#
_symmetry.space_group_name_H-M   'P 1'
#
loop_
_entity.id
_entity.type
_entity.pdbx_description
1 polymer ?
#
loop_
_entity_poly.entity_id
_entity_poly.type
_entity_poly.pdbx_seq_one_letter_code
_entity_poly.pdbx_strand_id
1 'polypeptide(L)'
;MKAYYLIPFVFVLSACSDNDVDECKKVSQNKDINGLADTFCENAALKGDADSQYLLAEILLKKGDIERAKENLEKAANQKHSTALFSLAQLYDKGGKLEENLDTARFYYQKSCYAGEMKACVKVEALEKAEKAEKEREEKRERRERERLAAEAEKRKLQQENARLVEEQKKQAEQQQKLLQEQKKLAESNQQMLQKLSEITQQQQKSSESSVDSQTTVSSPKKFYEGLAAYEENGLWGFVNTQNQIVIPAQFAYAGRFSQGRAAVKSNKNQLWGFIDRSGRYVIAPAYHCLGYFSAEGLAGVYLGGYISNGQCVGGKWGYMDKNGNWVINPVLDDATRFSKGKAKVTYKGHTGFIDRYGNWVREK
;
A
#
# COMPACT_ATOMS: atom_id res chain seq x y z
N MET A 1 -80.96 -67.38 -8.38
CA MET A 1 -80.06 -68.14 -9.26
C MET A 1 -80.27 -67.69 -10.69
N LYS A 2 -79.25 -67.07 -11.32
CA LYS A 2 -78.82 -67.34 -12.69
C LYS A 2 -77.63 -66.44 -13.02
N ALA A 3 -76.60 -67.10 -13.54
CA ALA A 3 -75.26 -66.62 -13.81
C ALA A 3 -75.23 -65.61 -14.97
N TYR A 4 -74.34 -64.63 -14.87
CA TYR A 4 -73.94 -63.77 -15.99
C TYR A 4 -72.47 -64.01 -16.35
N TYR A 5 -72.31 -64.17 -17.66
CA TYR A 5 -71.15 -64.45 -18.50
C TYR A 5 -69.79 -63.86 -18.08
N LEU A 6 -68.77 -64.73 -18.14
CA LEU A 6 -67.36 -64.39 -18.30
C LEU A 6 -67.08 -63.99 -19.75
N ILE A 7 -66.58 -62.77 -19.97
CA ILE A 7 -65.88 -62.36 -21.18
C ILE A 7 -64.38 -62.36 -20.82
N PRO A 8 -63.51 -63.10 -21.52
CA PRO A 8 -62.07 -63.00 -21.28
C PRO A 8 -61.56 -61.70 -21.91
N PHE A 9 -61.09 -60.80 -21.06
CA PHE A 9 -60.38 -59.59 -21.44
C PHE A 9 -59.02 -60.02 -22.03
N VAL A 10 -58.92 -60.01 -23.35
CA VAL A 10 -57.67 -60.26 -24.06
C VAL A 10 -56.72 -59.10 -23.76
N PHE A 11 -55.73 -59.35 -22.91
CA PHE A 11 -54.55 -58.49 -22.77
C PHE A 11 -53.78 -58.55 -24.10
N VAL A 12 -53.99 -57.56 -24.95
CA VAL A 12 -53.07 -57.27 -26.07
C VAL A 12 -51.87 -56.58 -25.45
N LEU A 13 -50.86 -57.36 -25.07
CA LEU A 13 -49.49 -56.85 -24.94
C LEU A 13 -49.05 -56.44 -26.34
N SER A 14 -49.05 -55.14 -26.63
CA SER A 14 -48.35 -54.62 -27.80
C SER A 14 -46.86 -54.91 -27.60
N ALA A 15 -46.34 -55.89 -28.34
CA ALA A 15 -44.91 -56.09 -28.49
C ALA A 15 -44.32 -54.80 -29.10
N CYS A 16 -43.60 -54.02 -28.29
CA CYS A 16 -42.73 -52.97 -28.78
C CYS A 16 -41.69 -53.64 -29.69
N SER A 17 -41.50 -53.13 -30.91
CA SER A 17 -40.45 -53.66 -31.79
C SER A 17 -39.09 -53.16 -31.28
N ASP A 18 -38.44 -53.97 -30.44
CA ASP A 18 -37.07 -53.75 -29.94
C ASP A 18 -36.01 -53.65 -31.05
N ASN A 19 -36.36 -54.08 -32.28
CA ASN A 19 -35.46 -54.14 -33.42
C ASN A 19 -34.83 -52.78 -33.81
N ASP A 20 -35.59 -51.68 -33.76
CA ASP A 20 -35.04 -50.36 -34.17
C ASP A 20 -34.05 -49.79 -33.15
N VAL A 21 -34.26 -50.04 -31.86
CA VAL A 21 -33.36 -49.60 -30.77
C VAL A 21 -32.05 -50.37 -30.87
N ASP A 22 -32.12 -51.69 -31.04
CA ASP A 22 -30.95 -52.55 -31.20
C ASP A 22 -30.16 -52.22 -32.48
N GLU A 23 -30.84 -51.99 -33.60
CA GLU A 23 -30.18 -51.60 -34.84
C GLU A 23 -29.59 -50.19 -34.75
N CYS A 24 -30.25 -49.21 -34.12
CA CYS A 24 -29.65 -47.88 -33.88
C CYS A 24 -28.34 -47.99 -33.07
N LYS A 25 -28.33 -48.81 -32.02
CA LYS A 25 -27.13 -49.04 -31.20
C LYS A 25 -26.00 -49.73 -31.98
N LYS A 26 -26.31 -50.71 -32.83
CA LYS A 26 -25.30 -51.39 -33.66
C LYS A 26 -24.73 -50.47 -34.74
N VAL A 27 -25.59 -49.75 -35.44
CA VAL A 27 -25.19 -48.94 -36.61
C VAL A 27 -24.42 -47.68 -36.19
N SER A 28 -24.77 -47.06 -35.05
CA SER A 28 -24.05 -45.89 -34.52
C SER A 28 -22.59 -46.18 -34.12
N GLN A 29 -22.25 -47.44 -33.85
CA GLN A 29 -20.89 -47.87 -33.53
C GLN A 29 -20.03 -48.15 -34.77
N ASN A 30 -20.64 -48.28 -35.96
CA ASN A 30 -19.94 -48.58 -37.21
C ASN A 30 -19.75 -47.31 -38.05
N LYS A 31 -18.49 -46.88 -38.22
CA LYS A 31 -18.13 -45.61 -38.88
C LYS A 31 -18.53 -45.53 -40.36
N ASP A 32 -18.80 -46.67 -41.00
CA ASP A 32 -19.02 -46.76 -42.45
C ASP A 32 -20.51 -46.79 -42.87
N ILE A 33 -21.46 -46.76 -41.91
CA ILE A 33 -22.90 -46.98 -42.18
C ILE A 33 -23.77 -45.76 -41.79
N ASN A 34 -23.28 -44.54 -42.07
CA ASN A 34 -23.97 -43.32 -41.64
C ASN A 34 -25.36 -43.09 -42.27
N GLY A 35 -25.68 -43.71 -43.41
CA GLY A 35 -26.95 -43.48 -44.12
C GLY A 35 -28.16 -44.29 -43.62
N LEU A 36 -27.94 -45.48 -43.03
CA LEU A 36 -29.01 -46.33 -42.46
C LEU A 36 -29.23 -46.04 -40.97
N ALA A 37 -28.22 -45.49 -40.28
CA ALA A 37 -28.28 -45.13 -38.87
C ALA A 37 -29.40 -44.12 -38.58
N ASP A 38 -29.59 -43.17 -39.49
CA ASP A 38 -30.57 -42.09 -39.36
C ASP A 38 -31.98 -42.61 -39.16
N THR A 39 -32.45 -43.49 -40.06
CA THR A 39 -33.84 -43.95 -40.06
C THR A 39 -34.16 -44.82 -38.85
N PHE A 40 -33.24 -45.73 -38.47
CA PHE A 40 -33.43 -46.56 -37.27
C PHE A 40 -33.41 -45.72 -35.99
N CYS A 41 -32.44 -44.81 -35.86
CA CYS A 41 -32.36 -43.92 -34.70
C CYS A 41 -33.49 -42.90 -34.65
N GLU A 42 -33.99 -42.38 -35.78
CA GLU A 42 -35.17 -41.51 -35.84
C GLU A 42 -36.44 -42.24 -35.35
N ASN A 43 -36.69 -43.44 -35.85
CA ASN A 43 -37.86 -44.23 -35.43
C ASN A 43 -37.78 -44.63 -33.95
N ALA A 44 -36.59 -45.02 -33.47
CA ALA A 44 -36.37 -45.37 -32.07
C ALA A 44 -36.48 -44.15 -31.14
N ALA A 45 -35.94 -42.99 -31.55
CA ALA A 45 -36.05 -41.74 -30.79
C ALA A 45 -37.50 -41.24 -30.70
N LEU A 46 -38.30 -41.39 -31.77
CA LEU A 46 -39.73 -41.08 -31.80
C LEU A 46 -40.54 -41.95 -30.83
N LYS A 47 -40.10 -43.19 -30.59
CA LYS A 47 -40.69 -44.09 -29.59
C LYS A 47 -40.34 -43.71 -28.14
N GLY A 48 -39.47 -42.72 -27.95
CA GLY A 48 -39.15 -42.16 -26.64
C GLY A 48 -37.88 -42.72 -25.99
N ASP A 49 -37.13 -43.60 -26.65
CA ASP A 49 -35.91 -44.18 -26.08
C ASP A 49 -34.80 -43.13 -25.90
N ALA A 50 -34.30 -42.97 -24.67
CA ALA A 50 -33.34 -41.93 -24.32
C ALA A 50 -31.97 -42.14 -24.97
N ASP A 51 -31.51 -43.39 -25.07
CA ASP A 51 -30.23 -43.73 -25.72
C ASP A 51 -30.29 -43.40 -27.22
N SER A 52 -31.38 -43.79 -27.88
CA SER A 52 -31.60 -43.51 -29.31
C SER A 52 -31.75 -42.02 -29.59
N GLN A 53 -32.40 -41.27 -28.70
CA GLN A 53 -32.46 -39.80 -28.78
C GLN A 53 -31.05 -39.18 -28.69
N TYR A 54 -30.20 -39.65 -27.78
CA TYR A 54 -28.82 -39.19 -27.68
C TYR A 54 -27.99 -39.56 -28.92
N LEU A 55 -28.06 -40.81 -29.39
CA LEU A 55 -27.34 -41.28 -30.58
C LEU A 55 -27.75 -40.51 -31.84
N LEU A 56 -29.07 -40.29 -32.02
CA LEU A 56 -29.58 -39.46 -33.11
C LEU A 56 -29.04 -38.04 -33.03
N ALA A 57 -29.01 -37.45 -31.83
CA ALA A 57 -28.44 -36.13 -31.65
C ALA A 57 -26.96 -36.05 -32.03
N GLU A 58 -26.14 -37.05 -31.70
CA GLU A 58 -24.72 -37.08 -32.13
C GLU A 58 -24.59 -37.12 -33.65
N ILE A 59 -25.45 -37.88 -34.33
CA ILE A 59 -25.47 -37.96 -35.80
C ILE A 59 -25.85 -36.58 -36.39
N LEU A 60 -26.89 -35.95 -35.85
CA LEU A 60 -27.34 -34.62 -36.26
C LEU A 60 -26.26 -33.55 -36.03
N LEU A 61 -25.54 -33.59 -34.91
CA LEU A 61 -24.40 -32.70 -34.65
C LEU A 61 -23.29 -32.84 -35.68
N LYS A 62 -22.95 -34.07 -36.08
CA LYS A 62 -21.96 -34.34 -37.14
C LYS A 62 -22.42 -33.78 -38.49
N LYS A 63 -23.72 -33.81 -38.76
CA LYS A 63 -24.34 -33.23 -39.96
C LYS A 63 -24.50 -31.70 -39.89
N GLY A 64 -24.31 -31.12 -38.71
CA GLY A 64 -24.45 -29.69 -38.46
C GLY A 64 -25.89 -29.22 -38.24
N ASP A 65 -26.84 -30.14 -38.02
CA ASP A 65 -28.24 -29.85 -37.69
C ASP A 65 -28.39 -29.66 -36.17
N ILE A 66 -27.99 -28.47 -35.71
CA ILE A 66 -27.82 -28.17 -34.27
C ILE A 66 -29.17 -28.08 -33.54
N GLU A 67 -30.20 -27.53 -34.18
CA GLU A 67 -31.52 -27.36 -33.56
C GLU A 67 -32.18 -28.72 -33.27
N ARG A 68 -32.21 -29.62 -34.27
CA ARG A 68 -32.78 -30.97 -34.06
C ARG A 68 -31.92 -31.80 -33.11
N ALA A 69 -30.59 -31.63 -33.16
CA ALA A 69 -29.72 -32.27 -32.18
C ALA A 69 -30.04 -31.81 -30.76
N LYS A 70 -30.16 -30.50 -30.54
CA LYS A 70 -30.52 -29.91 -29.25
C LYS A 70 -31.87 -30.43 -28.75
N GLU A 71 -32.89 -30.45 -29.60
CA GLU A 71 -34.23 -30.95 -29.23
C GLU A 71 -34.17 -32.42 -28.74
N ASN A 72 -33.42 -33.27 -29.45
CA ASN A 72 -33.26 -34.67 -29.05
C ASN A 72 -32.42 -34.82 -27.77
N LEU A 73 -31.37 -34.01 -27.59
CA LEU A 73 -30.62 -33.95 -26.34
C LEU A 73 -31.49 -33.51 -25.17
N GLU A 74 -32.38 -32.54 -25.36
CA GLU A 74 -33.32 -32.08 -24.34
C GLU A 74 -34.32 -33.18 -23.96
N LYS A 75 -34.85 -33.92 -24.94
CA LYS A 75 -35.71 -35.09 -24.69
C LYS A 75 -34.99 -36.16 -23.86
N ALA A 76 -33.77 -36.54 -24.24
CA ALA A 76 -32.98 -37.51 -23.47
C ALA A 76 -32.58 -36.98 -22.09
N ALA A 77 -32.24 -35.68 -21.99
CA ALA A 77 -31.89 -35.01 -20.74
C ALA A 77 -33.07 -34.95 -19.76
N ASN A 78 -34.31 -34.75 -20.25
CA ASN A 78 -35.53 -34.81 -19.43
C ASN A 78 -35.77 -36.21 -18.84
N GLN A 79 -35.22 -37.24 -19.48
CA GLN A 79 -35.19 -38.62 -18.98
C GLN A 79 -33.97 -38.89 -18.07
N LYS A 80 -33.21 -37.85 -17.69
CA LYS A 80 -32.01 -37.90 -16.84
C LYS A 80 -30.83 -38.66 -17.47
N HIS A 81 -30.79 -38.77 -18.80
CA HIS A 81 -29.65 -39.38 -19.49
C HIS A 81 -28.38 -38.56 -19.27
N SER A 82 -27.40 -39.12 -18.58
CA SER A 82 -26.21 -38.41 -18.09
C SER A 82 -25.32 -37.85 -19.21
N THR A 83 -25.06 -38.63 -20.27
CA THR A 83 -24.24 -38.21 -21.42
C THR A 83 -24.96 -37.20 -22.32
N ALA A 84 -26.28 -37.28 -22.46
CA ALA A 84 -27.07 -36.26 -23.16
C ALA A 84 -27.03 -34.91 -22.42
N LEU A 85 -27.16 -34.93 -21.08
CA LEU A 85 -26.97 -33.73 -20.25
C LEU A 85 -25.57 -33.14 -20.41
N PHE A 86 -24.53 -33.96 -20.48
CA PHE A 86 -23.15 -33.50 -20.72
C PHE A 86 -22.98 -32.88 -22.10
N SER A 87 -23.53 -33.52 -23.13
CA SER A 87 -23.42 -33.04 -24.52
C SER A 87 -24.20 -31.73 -24.71
N LEU A 88 -25.36 -31.60 -24.07
CA LEU A 88 -26.13 -30.36 -24.04
C LEU A 88 -25.37 -29.25 -23.32
N ALA A 89 -24.69 -29.55 -22.21
CA ALA A 89 -23.80 -28.60 -21.53
C ALA A 89 -22.66 -28.12 -22.44
N GLN A 90 -22.04 -29.03 -23.21
CA GLN A 90 -20.97 -28.69 -24.15
C GLN A 90 -21.44 -27.78 -25.29
N LEU A 91 -22.69 -27.92 -25.75
CA LEU A 91 -23.27 -27.04 -26.75
C LEU A 91 -23.35 -25.59 -26.27
N TYR A 92 -23.74 -25.38 -25.01
CA TYR A 92 -23.80 -24.04 -24.39
C TYR A 92 -22.42 -23.49 -23.96
N ASP A 93 -21.46 -24.36 -23.63
CA ASP A 93 -20.10 -24.01 -23.14
C ASP A 93 -19.12 -23.61 -24.26
N LYS A 94 -19.26 -24.15 -25.47
CA LYS A 94 -18.27 -23.97 -26.56
C LYS A 94 -18.58 -22.82 -27.53
N GLY A 95 -19.62 -22.03 -27.30
CA GLY A 95 -19.98 -20.90 -28.19
C GLY A 95 -20.10 -21.29 -29.68
N GLY A 96 -20.57 -22.52 -29.96
CA GLY A 96 -20.62 -23.07 -31.30
C GLY A 96 -22.05 -23.16 -31.82
N LYS A 97 -22.40 -22.32 -32.79
CA LYS A 97 -23.70 -22.25 -33.51
C LYS A 97 -24.97 -22.01 -32.67
N LEU A 98 -24.92 -22.20 -31.36
CA LEU A 98 -25.89 -21.73 -30.36
C LEU A 98 -25.29 -20.53 -29.61
N GLU A 99 -26.13 -19.63 -29.10
CA GLU A 99 -25.68 -18.52 -28.25
C GLU A 99 -24.99 -19.06 -27.00
N GLU A 100 -23.75 -18.60 -26.76
CA GLU A 100 -22.97 -18.99 -25.59
C GLU A 100 -23.69 -18.56 -24.31
N ASN A 101 -23.92 -19.52 -23.41
CA ASN A 101 -24.58 -19.26 -22.13
C ASN A 101 -23.95 -20.13 -21.04
N LEU A 102 -22.93 -19.58 -20.39
CA LEU A 102 -22.14 -20.29 -19.38
C LEU A 102 -22.96 -20.72 -18.15
N ASP A 103 -24.00 -19.95 -17.79
CA ASP A 103 -24.89 -20.31 -16.67
C ASP A 103 -25.73 -21.55 -17.02
N THR A 104 -26.26 -21.59 -18.24
CA THR A 104 -27.01 -22.75 -18.76
C THR A 104 -26.09 -23.95 -18.92
N ALA A 105 -24.87 -23.75 -19.43
CA ALA A 105 -23.87 -24.80 -19.51
C ALA A 105 -23.55 -25.39 -18.12
N ARG A 106 -23.31 -24.54 -17.13
CA ARG A 106 -23.04 -24.95 -15.74
C ARG A 106 -24.18 -25.76 -15.16
N PHE A 107 -25.42 -25.33 -15.37
CA PHE A 107 -26.61 -26.04 -14.93
C PHE A 107 -26.68 -27.48 -15.49
N TYR A 108 -26.44 -27.66 -16.78
CA TYR A 108 -26.44 -28.98 -17.39
C TYR A 108 -25.22 -29.83 -16.98
N TYR A 109 -24.04 -29.24 -16.82
CA TYR A 109 -22.87 -29.94 -16.27
C TYR A 109 -23.15 -30.45 -14.84
N GLN A 110 -23.80 -29.67 -13.98
CA GLN A 110 -24.19 -30.10 -12.63
C GLN A 110 -25.19 -31.25 -12.69
N LYS A 111 -26.26 -31.14 -13.47
CA LYS A 111 -27.25 -32.22 -13.63
C LYS A 111 -26.62 -33.51 -14.16
N SER A 112 -25.73 -33.39 -15.14
CA SER A 112 -25.00 -34.52 -15.72
C SER A 112 -24.10 -35.19 -14.69
N CYS A 113 -23.39 -34.41 -13.86
CA CYS A 113 -22.60 -34.92 -12.75
C CYS A 113 -23.45 -35.69 -11.74
N TYR A 114 -24.61 -35.15 -11.32
CA TYR A 114 -25.54 -35.84 -10.43
C TYR A 114 -26.11 -37.13 -11.03
N ALA A 115 -26.22 -37.20 -12.37
CA ALA A 115 -26.62 -38.40 -13.09
C ALA A 115 -25.48 -39.42 -13.29
N GLY A 116 -24.28 -39.16 -12.76
CA GLY A 116 -23.15 -40.10 -12.75
C GLY A 116 -22.09 -39.88 -13.84
N GLU A 117 -22.16 -38.81 -14.63
CA GLU A 117 -21.13 -38.51 -15.63
C GLU A 117 -19.91 -37.81 -15.00
N MET A 118 -18.83 -38.56 -14.80
CA MET A 118 -17.61 -38.07 -14.14
C MET A 118 -16.95 -36.90 -14.88
N LYS A 119 -16.99 -36.87 -16.22
CA LYS A 119 -16.43 -35.75 -17.00
C LYS A 119 -17.14 -34.43 -16.69
N ALA A 120 -18.45 -34.49 -16.43
CA ALA A 120 -19.23 -33.35 -16.05
C ALA A 120 -18.82 -32.83 -14.66
N CYS A 121 -18.60 -33.73 -13.69
CA CYS A 121 -18.16 -33.35 -12.34
C CYS A 121 -16.82 -32.59 -12.35
N VAL A 122 -15.83 -33.10 -13.11
CA VAL A 122 -14.53 -32.44 -13.26
C VAL A 122 -14.67 -31.03 -13.84
N LYS A 123 -15.58 -30.87 -14.82
CA LYS A 123 -15.85 -29.57 -15.44
C LYS A 123 -16.53 -28.60 -14.46
N VAL A 124 -17.49 -29.06 -13.64
CA VAL A 124 -18.13 -28.24 -12.59
C VAL A 124 -17.07 -27.71 -11.63
N GLU A 125 -16.20 -28.57 -11.10
CA GLU A 125 -15.14 -28.13 -10.19
C GLU A 125 -14.19 -27.11 -10.83
N ALA A 126 -13.86 -27.28 -12.12
CA ALA A 126 -13.03 -26.34 -12.85
C ALA A 126 -13.72 -24.98 -13.02
N LEU A 127 -15.02 -24.96 -13.33
CA LEU A 127 -15.82 -23.75 -13.46
C LEU A 127 -15.95 -23.01 -12.11
N GLU A 128 -16.18 -23.73 -11.01
CA GLU A 128 -16.27 -23.13 -9.67
C GLU A 128 -14.93 -22.51 -9.24
N LYS A 129 -13.81 -23.19 -9.51
CA LYS A 129 -12.46 -22.64 -9.26
C LYS A 129 -12.20 -21.40 -10.10
N ALA A 130 -12.60 -21.39 -11.37
CA ALA A 130 -12.46 -20.25 -12.25
C ALA A 130 -13.30 -19.05 -11.77
N GLU A 131 -14.56 -19.27 -11.41
CA GLU A 131 -15.45 -18.23 -10.87
C GLU A 131 -14.89 -17.62 -9.58
N LYS A 132 -14.40 -18.47 -8.66
CA LYS A 132 -13.77 -17.97 -7.43
C LYS A 132 -12.53 -17.12 -7.73
N ALA A 133 -11.67 -17.60 -8.63
CA ALA A 133 -10.47 -16.85 -9.02
C ALA A 133 -10.80 -15.53 -9.73
N GLU A 134 -11.89 -15.47 -10.50
CA GLU A 134 -12.38 -14.25 -11.13
C GLU A 134 -12.89 -13.24 -10.10
N LYS A 135 -13.72 -13.68 -9.14
CA LYS A 135 -14.18 -12.83 -8.02
C LYS A 135 -13.01 -12.26 -7.21
N GLU A 136 -12.03 -13.09 -6.87
CA GLU A 136 -10.82 -12.65 -6.15
C GLU A 136 -10.01 -11.61 -6.97
N ARG A 137 -9.94 -11.77 -8.30
CA ARG A 137 -9.28 -10.79 -9.19
C ARG A 137 -10.04 -9.48 -9.26
N GLU A 138 -11.36 -9.54 -9.33
CA GLU A 138 -12.24 -8.36 -9.36
C GLU A 138 -12.16 -7.58 -8.05
N GLU A 139 -12.28 -8.24 -6.89
CA GLU A 139 -12.10 -7.62 -5.58
C GLU A 139 -10.72 -6.95 -5.45
N LYS A 140 -9.67 -7.62 -5.94
CA LYS A 140 -8.31 -7.06 -5.95
C LYS A 140 -8.20 -5.84 -6.88
N ARG A 141 -8.91 -5.83 -8.02
CA ARG A 141 -8.95 -4.69 -8.95
C ARG A 141 -9.65 -3.51 -8.30
N GLU A 142 -10.83 -3.73 -7.69
CA GLU A 142 -11.56 -2.69 -6.97
C GLU A 142 -10.75 -2.13 -5.81
N ARG A 143 -10.11 -2.99 -5.02
CA ARG A 143 -9.26 -2.55 -3.91
C ARG A 143 -8.14 -1.65 -4.38
N ARG A 144 -7.43 -2.02 -5.46
CA ARG A 144 -6.37 -1.19 -6.06
C ARG A 144 -6.89 0.14 -6.56
N GLU A 145 -8.08 0.17 -7.14
CA GLU A 145 -8.70 1.41 -7.59
C GLU A 145 -9.09 2.31 -6.42
N ARG A 146 -9.67 1.77 -5.35
CA ARG A 146 -9.95 2.52 -4.11
C ARG A 146 -8.68 3.08 -3.48
N GLU A 147 -7.61 2.29 -3.42
CA GLU A 147 -6.30 2.74 -2.93
C GLU A 147 -5.72 3.87 -3.81
N ARG A 148 -5.83 3.76 -5.14
CA ARG A 148 -5.43 4.82 -6.08
C ARG A 148 -6.21 6.11 -5.85
N LEU A 149 -7.54 6.04 -5.78
CA LEU A 149 -8.40 7.19 -5.56
C LEU A 149 -8.15 7.85 -4.20
N ALA A 150 -7.91 7.05 -3.15
CA ALA A 150 -7.53 7.55 -1.83
C ALA A 150 -6.19 8.30 -1.87
N ALA A 151 -5.18 7.74 -2.53
CA ALA A 151 -3.87 8.38 -2.69
C ALA A 151 -3.96 9.68 -3.52
N GLU A 152 -4.78 9.71 -4.57
CA GLU A 152 -5.04 10.93 -5.34
C GLU A 152 -5.74 12.01 -4.52
N ALA A 153 -6.73 11.62 -3.69
CA ALA A 153 -7.42 12.54 -2.80
C ALA A 153 -6.48 13.12 -1.74
N GLU A 154 -5.62 12.29 -1.15
CA GLU A 154 -4.59 12.73 -0.19
C GLU A 154 -3.60 13.70 -0.85
N LYS A 155 -3.12 13.37 -2.06
CA LYS A 155 -2.25 14.26 -2.84
C LYS A 155 -2.90 15.61 -3.12
N ARG A 156 -4.20 15.64 -3.45
CA ARG A 156 -4.95 16.90 -3.66
C ARG A 156 -5.04 17.72 -2.37
N LYS A 157 -5.31 17.08 -1.23
CA LYS A 157 -5.31 17.77 0.08
C LYS A 157 -3.95 18.38 0.39
N LEU A 158 -2.88 17.62 0.20
CA LEU A 158 -1.51 18.12 0.42
C LEU A 158 -1.17 19.28 -0.52
N GLN A 159 -1.60 19.22 -1.79
CA GLN A 159 -1.42 20.33 -2.73
C GLN A 159 -2.15 21.60 -2.27
N GLN A 160 -3.38 21.48 -1.78
CA GLN A 160 -4.14 22.61 -1.25
C GLN A 160 -3.50 23.20 0.01
N GLU A 161 -3.05 22.35 0.92
CA GLU A 161 -2.35 22.77 2.13
C GLU A 161 -1.04 23.48 1.80
N ASN A 162 -0.23 22.91 0.90
CA ASN A 162 0.99 23.54 0.42
C ASN A 162 0.72 24.90 -0.23
N ALA A 163 -0.32 25.02 -1.06
CA ALA A 163 -0.71 26.30 -1.66
C ALA A 163 -1.09 27.34 -0.58
N ARG A 164 -1.82 26.92 0.45
CA ARG A 164 -2.17 27.78 1.59
C ARG A 164 -0.94 28.23 2.36
N LEU A 165 0.00 27.32 2.65
CA LEU A 165 1.24 27.64 3.36
C LEU A 165 2.12 28.61 2.57
N VAL A 166 2.20 28.46 1.25
CA VAL A 166 2.93 29.39 0.37
C VAL A 166 2.34 30.79 0.44
N GLU A 167 1.01 30.91 0.40
CA GLU A 167 0.33 32.20 0.53
C GLU A 167 0.54 32.84 1.90
N GLU A 168 0.52 32.03 2.97
CA GLU A 168 0.82 32.51 4.33
C GLU A 168 2.26 32.97 4.49
N GLN A 169 3.22 32.24 3.92
CA GLN A 169 4.64 32.64 3.88
C GLN A 169 4.83 33.94 3.11
N LYS A 170 4.12 34.13 1.99
CA LYS A 170 4.17 35.38 1.22
C LYS A 170 3.70 36.56 2.06
N LYS A 171 2.58 36.43 2.77
CA LYS A 171 2.07 37.48 3.68
C LYS A 171 3.05 37.80 4.80
N GLN A 172 3.67 36.78 5.40
CA GLN A 172 4.70 36.96 6.42
C GLN A 172 5.93 37.68 5.87
N ALA A 173 6.39 37.34 4.66
CA ALA A 173 7.50 38.01 4.01
C ALA A 173 7.19 39.49 3.70
N GLU A 174 5.99 39.79 3.23
CA GLU A 174 5.54 41.17 3.02
C GLU A 174 5.51 41.97 4.33
N GLN A 175 5.04 41.37 5.43
CA GLN A 175 5.04 42.00 6.74
C GLN A 175 6.47 42.23 7.28
N GLN A 176 7.37 41.26 7.12
CA GLN A 176 8.78 41.43 7.47
C GLN A 176 9.46 42.52 6.66
N GLN A 177 9.13 42.64 5.37
CA GLN A 177 9.67 43.69 4.51
C GLN A 177 9.21 45.08 4.95
N LYS A 178 7.92 45.22 5.34
CA LYS A 178 7.41 46.48 5.92
C LYS A 178 8.11 46.84 7.23
N LEU A 179 8.26 45.88 8.15
CA LEU A 179 8.96 46.08 9.41
C LEU A 179 10.42 46.50 9.18
N LEU A 180 11.10 45.88 8.21
CA LEU A 180 12.47 46.24 7.85
C LEU A 180 12.57 47.67 7.30
N GLN A 181 11.58 48.12 6.51
CA GLN A 181 11.53 49.50 6.03
C GLN A 181 11.33 50.50 7.19
N GLU A 182 10.49 50.19 8.17
CA GLU A 182 10.31 51.01 9.37
C GLU A 182 11.58 51.06 10.22
N GLN A 183 12.25 49.92 10.43
CA GLN A 183 13.53 49.87 11.14
C GLN A 183 14.61 50.70 10.45
N LYS A 184 14.68 50.69 9.12
CA LYS A 184 15.61 51.55 8.35
C LYS A 184 15.32 53.03 8.58
N LYS A 185 14.06 53.46 8.49
CA LYS A 185 13.66 54.85 8.77
C LYS A 185 14.01 55.26 10.20
N LEU A 186 13.78 54.38 11.17
CA LEU A 186 14.14 54.63 12.57
C LEU A 186 15.65 54.73 12.75
N ALA A 187 16.43 53.87 12.10
CA ALA A 187 17.89 53.90 12.15
C ALA A 187 18.44 55.20 11.54
N GLU A 188 17.91 55.65 10.41
CA GLU A 188 18.26 56.94 9.79
C GLU A 188 17.94 58.11 10.72
N SER A 189 16.75 58.11 11.34
CA SER A 189 16.35 59.13 12.32
C SER A 189 17.27 59.14 13.54
N ASN A 190 17.59 57.96 14.09
CA ASN A 190 18.52 57.81 15.20
C ASN A 190 19.93 58.29 14.83
N GLN A 191 20.40 57.99 13.61
CA GLN A 191 21.70 58.47 13.13
C GLN A 191 21.74 60.00 13.01
N GLN A 192 20.67 60.63 12.51
CA GLN A 192 20.55 62.08 12.49
C GLN A 192 20.52 62.68 13.90
N MET A 193 19.82 62.05 14.83
CA MET A 193 19.79 62.47 16.24
C MET A 193 21.18 62.33 16.88
N LEU A 194 21.90 61.24 16.62
CA LEU A 194 23.27 61.04 17.09
C LEU A 194 24.24 62.06 16.50
N GLN A 195 24.09 62.44 15.22
CA GLN A 195 24.88 63.53 14.62
C GLN A 195 24.63 64.85 15.36
N LYS A 196 23.36 65.24 15.55
CA LYS A 196 23.01 66.44 16.32
C LYS A 196 23.52 66.39 17.76
N LEU A 197 23.40 65.24 18.43
CA LEU A 197 23.97 65.01 19.75
C LEU A 197 25.49 65.15 19.73
N SER A 198 26.18 64.62 18.73
CA SER A 198 27.64 64.73 18.61
C SER A 198 28.11 66.16 18.35
N GLU A 199 27.35 66.97 17.61
CA GLU A 199 27.60 68.41 17.43
C GLU A 199 27.44 69.15 18.76
N ILE A 200 26.38 68.86 19.52
CA ILE A 200 26.17 69.39 20.88
C ILE A 200 27.28 68.92 21.83
N THR A 201 27.70 67.66 21.74
CA THR A 201 28.73 67.08 22.60
C THR A 201 30.11 67.64 22.24
N GLN A 202 30.42 67.91 20.98
CA GLN A 202 31.64 68.63 20.58
C GLN A 202 31.66 70.08 21.09
N GLN A 203 30.49 70.72 21.20
CA GLN A 203 30.37 72.02 21.87
C GLN A 203 30.56 71.92 23.39
N GLN A 204 30.25 70.76 24.00
CA GLN A 204 30.38 70.49 25.44
C GLN A 204 31.74 69.85 25.84
N GLN A 205 32.45 69.19 24.93
CA GLN A 205 33.75 68.51 25.13
C GLN A 205 34.96 69.45 25.02
N LYS A 206 34.75 70.74 25.31
CA LYS A 206 35.80 71.60 25.89
C LYS A 206 36.03 71.32 27.38
N SER A 207 35.42 70.27 27.92
CA SER A 207 35.65 69.77 29.28
C SER A 207 35.45 68.25 29.37
N SER A 208 36.57 67.56 29.65
CA SER A 208 36.75 66.28 30.36
C SER A 208 36.18 64.95 29.81
N GLU A 209 37.05 63.94 29.95
CA GLU A 209 37.04 62.54 29.52
C GLU A 209 36.05 61.58 30.22
N SER A 210 35.80 60.46 29.52
CA SER A 210 35.71 59.02 29.91
C SER A 210 35.08 58.64 31.27
N SER A 211 34.45 57.49 31.47
CA SER A 211 34.60 56.12 30.96
C SER A 211 33.46 55.30 31.58
N VAL A 212 33.01 54.19 30.96
CA VAL A 212 32.39 53.09 31.73
C VAL A 212 32.75 51.76 31.10
N ASP A 213 33.54 50.99 31.84
CA ASP A 213 33.78 49.56 31.68
C ASP A 213 32.67 48.78 32.39
N SER A 214 32.35 47.58 31.90
CA SER A 214 31.48 46.62 32.59
C SER A 214 31.80 45.21 32.14
N GLN A 215 32.89 44.67 32.66
CA GLN A 215 33.13 43.23 32.73
C GLN A 215 32.64 42.67 34.06
N THR A 216 31.78 41.66 34.01
CA THR A 216 31.61 40.58 35.00
C THR A 216 30.63 39.56 34.36
N THR A 217 30.74 38.25 34.45
CA THR A 217 31.46 37.34 35.36
C THR A 217 31.53 35.95 34.71
N VAL A 218 32.66 35.29 34.88
CA VAL A 218 32.86 33.84 35.09
C VAL A 218 31.95 32.89 34.28
N SER A 219 32.39 32.53 33.07
CA SER A 219 31.92 31.33 32.37
C SER A 219 33.05 30.32 32.32
N SER A 220 32.79 29.10 32.80
CA SER A 220 33.64 27.92 32.63
C SER A 220 34.28 27.87 31.23
N PRO A 221 35.51 27.32 31.06
CA PRO A 221 36.20 27.36 29.77
C PRO A 221 35.32 26.74 28.67
N LYS A 222 34.88 27.58 27.72
CA LYS A 222 34.03 27.19 26.60
C LYS A 222 34.75 26.10 25.79
N LYS A 223 34.17 24.90 25.73
CA LYS A 223 34.68 23.82 24.89
C LYS A 223 34.23 24.04 23.46
N PHE A 224 35.19 24.28 22.57
CA PHE A 224 34.94 24.42 21.14
C PHE A 224 34.90 23.06 20.45
N TYR A 225 33.87 22.83 19.65
CA TYR A 225 33.76 21.69 18.76
C TYR A 225 33.62 22.21 17.34
N GLU A 226 34.55 21.81 16.48
CA GLU A 226 34.66 22.29 15.10
C GLU A 226 34.71 23.84 14.98
N GLY A 227 35.29 24.51 15.98
CA GLY A 227 35.46 25.96 15.99
C GLY A 227 34.27 26.75 16.57
N LEU A 228 33.21 26.07 17.04
CA LEU A 228 32.06 26.70 17.68
C LEU A 228 31.85 26.18 19.10
N ALA A 229 31.47 27.06 20.02
CA ALA A 229 31.06 26.71 21.38
C ALA A 229 29.66 27.25 21.65
N ALA A 230 28.83 26.43 22.28
CA ALA A 230 27.52 26.85 22.73
C ALA A 230 27.67 27.88 23.87
N TYR A 231 26.86 28.92 23.86
CA TYR A 231 26.76 29.90 24.95
C TYR A 231 25.30 30.08 25.34
N GLU A 232 25.07 30.45 26.58
CA GLU A 232 23.74 30.75 27.10
C GLU A 232 23.63 32.26 27.38
N GLU A 233 22.50 32.83 26.98
CA GLU A 233 22.13 34.22 27.21
C GLU A 233 20.63 34.28 27.43
N ASN A 234 20.21 34.84 28.57
CA ASN A 234 18.80 34.96 28.96
C ASN A 234 18.01 33.64 28.92
N GLY A 235 18.63 32.53 29.31
CA GLY A 235 18.01 31.20 29.32
C GLY A 235 17.89 30.54 27.93
N LEU A 236 18.44 31.18 26.89
CA LEU A 236 18.47 30.64 25.54
C LEU A 236 19.92 30.37 25.11
N TRP A 237 20.07 29.39 24.24
CA TRP A 237 21.36 28.94 23.75
C TRP A 237 21.61 29.44 22.33
N GLY A 238 22.85 29.87 22.10
CA GLY A 238 23.42 30.26 20.81
C GLY A 238 24.83 29.69 20.64
N PHE A 239 25.58 30.18 19.66
CA PHE A 239 26.96 29.74 19.41
C PHE A 239 27.91 30.90 19.14
N VAL A 240 29.11 30.81 19.71
CA VAL A 240 30.24 31.71 19.45
C VAL A 240 31.39 30.99 18.76
N ASN A 241 32.23 31.72 18.04
CA ASN A 241 33.49 31.21 17.50
C ASN A 241 34.63 31.27 18.52
N THR A 242 35.82 30.79 18.13
CA THR A 242 37.04 30.79 18.96
C THR A 242 37.51 32.17 19.41
N GLN A 243 37.03 33.25 18.75
CA GLN A 243 37.27 34.64 19.10
C GLN A 243 36.16 35.21 20.00
N ASN A 244 35.25 34.37 20.52
CA ASN A 244 34.07 34.74 21.28
C ASN A 244 33.05 35.62 20.53
N GLN A 245 33.14 35.73 19.21
CA GLN A 245 32.15 36.45 18.41
C GLN A 245 30.89 35.60 18.25
N ILE A 246 29.72 36.21 18.37
CA ILE A 246 28.43 35.53 18.18
C ILE A 246 28.28 35.15 16.70
N VAL A 247 28.17 33.85 16.44
CA VAL A 247 27.92 33.29 15.11
C VAL A 247 26.44 32.95 14.94
N ILE A 248 25.83 32.42 16.00
CA ILE A 248 24.41 32.09 16.04
C ILE A 248 23.84 32.73 17.31
N PRO A 249 22.96 33.75 17.20
CA PRO A 249 22.34 34.38 18.36
C PRO A 249 21.56 33.37 19.21
N ALA A 250 21.49 33.64 20.51
CA ALA A 250 20.73 32.83 21.46
C ALA A 250 19.24 32.78 21.08
N GLN A 251 18.77 31.59 20.71
CA GLN A 251 17.39 31.39 20.24
C GLN A 251 16.82 29.98 20.53
N PHE A 252 17.65 29.07 21.02
CA PHE A 252 17.27 27.68 21.29
C PHE A 252 17.05 27.46 22.78
N ALA A 253 16.09 26.62 23.16
CA ALA A 253 15.93 26.23 24.57
C ALA A 253 17.13 25.41 25.08
N TYR A 254 17.83 24.73 24.17
CA TYR A 254 19.08 24.03 24.48
C TYR A 254 19.91 23.85 23.20
N ALA A 255 21.23 23.85 23.33
CA ALA A 255 22.13 23.58 22.21
C ALA A 255 23.22 22.57 22.57
N GLY A 256 23.30 21.49 21.79
CA GLY A 256 24.39 20.53 21.86
C GLY A 256 25.62 21.00 21.07
N ARG A 257 26.71 20.24 21.17
CA ARG A 257 27.93 20.49 20.41
C ARG A 257 27.75 20.29 18.90
N PHE A 258 28.55 21.00 18.11
CA PHE A 258 28.72 20.69 16.70
C PHE A 258 29.49 19.37 16.51
N SER A 259 29.03 18.56 15.57
CA SER A 259 29.67 17.34 15.09
C SER A 259 29.21 17.06 13.66
N GLN A 260 30.15 16.77 12.76
CA GLN A 260 29.88 16.61 11.32
C GLN A 260 29.16 17.80 10.70
N GLY A 261 29.48 19.02 11.16
CA GLY A 261 28.84 20.25 10.67
C GLY A 261 27.35 20.40 11.03
N ARG A 262 26.88 19.69 12.06
CA ARG A 262 25.52 19.76 12.60
C ARG A 262 25.54 19.91 14.11
N ALA A 263 24.56 20.61 14.68
CA ALA A 263 24.33 20.61 16.12
C ALA A 263 22.87 20.24 16.43
N ALA A 264 22.67 19.36 17.41
CA ALA A 264 21.35 19.07 17.94
C ALA A 264 20.91 20.25 18.81
N VAL A 265 19.73 20.81 18.54
CA VAL A 265 19.17 21.93 19.32
C VAL A 265 17.73 21.64 19.68
N LYS A 266 17.31 22.13 20.85
CA LYS A 266 15.94 22.06 21.32
C LYS A 266 15.24 23.37 21.00
N SER A 267 14.14 23.30 20.26
CA SER A 267 13.34 24.46 19.87
C SER A 267 12.70 25.11 21.08
N ASN A 268 12.81 26.44 21.16
CA ASN A 268 12.13 27.20 22.21
C ASN A 268 10.59 27.18 22.08
N LYS A 269 10.07 26.94 20.86
CA LYS A 269 8.63 27.00 20.59
C LYS A 269 7.87 25.75 21.03
N ASN A 270 8.37 24.56 20.66
CA ASN A 270 7.67 23.29 20.88
C ASN A 270 8.45 22.32 21.77
N GLN A 271 9.62 22.71 22.27
CA GLN A 271 10.46 21.88 23.14
C GLN A 271 10.89 20.53 22.50
N LEU A 272 10.86 20.45 21.16
CA LEU A 272 11.35 19.29 20.41
C LEU A 272 12.77 19.55 19.89
N TRP A 273 13.50 18.47 19.69
CA TRP A 273 14.85 18.47 19.14
C TRP A 273 14.83 18.40 17.62
N GLY A 274 15.76 19.14 17.01
CA GLY A 274 16.11 19.08 15.60
C GLY A 274 17.60 19.31 15.40
N PHE A 275 18.03 19.43 14.15
CA PHE A 275 19.43 19.74 13.81
C PHE A 275 19.56 21.02 13.02
N ILE A 276 20.54 21.83 13.39
CA ILE A 276 20.91 23.04 12.67
C ILE A 276 22.23 22.87 11.91
N ASP A 277 22.41 23.66 10.86
CA ASP A 277 23.70 23.90 10.22
C ASP A 277 24.50 24.97 10.99
N ARG A 278 25.71 25.28 10.47
CA ARG A 278 26.60 26.31 11.03
C ARG A 278 26.08 27.74 10.90
N SER A 279 25.05 27.97 10.11
CA SER A 279 24.36 29.27 10.02
C SER A 279 23.22 29.41 11.04
N GLY A 280 22.91 28.35 11.79
CA GLY A 280 21.79 28.32 12.72
C GLY A 280 20.44 27.96 12.09
N ARG A 281 20.42 27.61 10.80
CA ARG A 281 19.18 27.17 10.13
C ARG A 281 18.95 25.69 10.37
N TYR A 282 17.69 25.32 10.60
CA TYR A 282 17.31 23.91 10.70
C TYR A 282 17.54 23.19 9.38
N VAL A 283 18.36 22.15 9.42
CA VAL A 283 18.47 21.15 8.34
C VAL A 283 17.44 20.04 8.57
N ILE A 284 17.20 19.70 9.84
CA ILE A 284 16.16 18.76 10.26
C ILE A 284 15.30 19.49 11.28
N ALA A 285 14.03 19.69 10.93
CA ALA A 285 13.09 20.45 11.75
C ALA A 285 12.87 19.80 13.13
N PRO A 286 12.56 20.61 14.17
CA PRO A 286 12.23 20.10 15.49
C PRO A 286 11.01 19.17 15.48
N ALA A 287 11.24 17.87 15.65
CA ALA A 287 10.19 16.85 15.62
C ALA A 287 10.42 15.70 16.61
N TYR A 288 11.52 15.71 17.37
CA TYR A 288 11.95 14.55 18.16
C TYR A 288 12.03 14.87 19.64
N HIS A 289 11.58 13.94 20.49
CA HIS A 289 11.73 14.06 21.93
C HIS A 289 13.15 13.70 22.38
N CYS A 290 13.80 12.75 21.71
CA CYS A 290 15.17 12.37 22.00
C CYS A 290 16.01 12.23 20.75
N LEU A 291 17.20 12.84 20.80
CA LEU A 291 18.08 12.99 19.65
C LEU A 291 19.54 12.91 20.10
N GLY A 292 20.30 11.98 19.52
CA GLY A 292 21.76 11.93 19.71
C GLY A 292 22.48 12.86 18.72
N TYR A 293 23.66 13.38 19.06
CA TYR A 293 24.51 14.07 18.09
C TYR A 293 25.14 13.09 17.08
N PHE A 294 25.46 13.59 15.88
CA PHE A 294 26.10 12.82 14.80
C PHE A 294 27.45 12.23 15.20
N SER A 295 27.64 10.93 14.94
CA SER A 295 28.92 10.25 15.13
C SER A 295 29.95 10.64 14.06
N ALA A 296 31.19 10.16 14.20
CA ALA A 296 32.24 10.36 13.18
C ALA A 296 31.86 9.73 11.83
N GLU A 297 30.97 8.74 11.84
CA GLU A 297 30.43 8.04 10.68
C GLU A 297 29.27 8.80 9.99
N GLY A 298 28.86 9.95 10.55
CA GLY A 298 27.82 10.80 9.98
C GLY A 298 26.40 10.31 10.26
N LEU A 299 26.21 9.46 11.27
CA LEU A 299 24.90 8.95 11.69
C LEU A 299 24.52 9.46 13.08
N ALA A 300 23.26 9.82 13.25
CA ALA A 300 22.68 10.18 14.53
C ALA A 300 21.60 9.15 14.93
N GLY A 301 21.63 8.72 16.19
CA GLY A 301 20.55 7.92 16.77
C GLY A 301 19.34 8.82 17.07
N VAL A 302 18.17 8.42 16.59
CA VAL A 302 16.91 9.15 16.76
C VAL A 302 15.89 8.23 17.39
N TYR A 303 15.21 8.71 18.44
CA TYR A 303 14.15 7.96 19.11
C TYR A 303 12.78 8.48 18.66
N LEU A 304 11.89 7.58 18.22
CA LEU A 304 10.57 7.93 17.71
C LEU A 304 9.46 7.14 18.41
N GLY A 305 8.29 7.76 18.56
CA GLY A 305 7.08 7.13 19.12
C GLY A 305 7.02 7.07 20.65
N GLY A 306 8.06 7.54 21.34
CA GLY A 306 8.10 7.60 22.80
C GLY A 306 8.13 9.01 23.36
N TYR A 307 8.33 9.10 24.68
CA TYR A 307 8.38 10.35 25.45
C TYR A 307 9.56 10.35 26.42
N ILE A 308 9.84 11.52 27.02
CA ILE A 308 10.87 11.65 28.06
C ILE A 308 10.21 11.37 29.42
N SER A 309 10.78 10.42 30.18
CA SER A 309 10.45 10.18 31.59
C SER A 309 11.74 10.13 32.39
N ASN A 310 11.87 10.95 33.44
CA ASN A 310 13.08 11.03 34.28
C ASN A 310 14.40 11.22 33.49
N GLY A 311 14.37 12.00 32.41
CA GLY A 311 15.52 12.23 31.54
C GLY A 311 15.88 11.07 30.60
N GLN A 312 15.07 10.00 30.58
CA GLN A 312 15.23 8.84 29.70
C GLN A 312 14.12 8.78 28.66
N CYS A 313 14.45 8.20 27.51
CA CYS A 313 13.52 8.03 26.38
C CYS A 313 12.80 6.69 26.55
N VAL A 314 11.48 6.72 26.71
CA VAL A 314 10.67 5.55 27.06
C VAL A 314 9.51 5.38 26.06
N GLY A 315 9.14 4.13 25.78
CA GLY A 315 7.94 3.77 24.99
C GLY A 315 8.07 3.81 23.46
N GLY A 316 9.18 4.33 22.93
CA GLY A 316 9.49 4.40 21.49
C GLY A 316 10.54 3.40 21.01
N LYS A 317 11.03 3.61 19.78
CA LYS A 317 12.10 2.84 19.13
C LYS A 317 13.21 3.73 18.63
N TRP A 318 14.42 3.19 18.60
CA TRP A 318 15.59 3.83 18.03
C TRP A 318 15.73 3.51 16.53
N GLY A 319 16.19 4.50 15.78
CA GLY A 319 16.66 4.38 14.41
C GLY A 319 17.90 5.24 14.19
N TYR A 320 18.47 5.18 12.99
CA TYR A 320 19.62 6.00 12.60
C TYR A 320 19.32 6.82 11.36
N MET A 321 19.73 8.08 11.42
CA MET A 321 19.48 9.08 10.39
C MET A 321 20.79 9.68 9.89
N ASP A 322 20.84 10.03 8.61
CA ASP A 322 21.95 10.77 8.01
C ASP A 322 21.87 12.28 8.29
N LYS A 323 22.92 13.02 7.90
CA LYS A 323 23.03 14.48 8.09
C LYS A 323 22.01 15.33 7.32
N ASN A 324 21.26 14.73 6.42
CA ASN A 324 20.26 15.37 5.57
C ASN A 324 18.83 15.06 6.05
N GLY A 325 18.66 14.19 7.05
CA GLY A 325 17.36 13.82 7.58
C GLY A 325 16.82 12.49 7.05
N ASN A 326 17.56 11.79 6.21
CA ASN A 326 17.11 10.50 5.67
C ASN A 326 17.35 9.38 6.67
N TRP A 327 16.37 8.49 6.81
CA TRP A 327 16.52 7.27 7.58
C TRP A 327 17.49 6.32 6.88
N VAL A 328 18.57 5.96 7.56
CA VAL A 328 19.46 4.86 7.17
C VAL A 328 18.93 3.57 7.77
N ILE A 329 18.45 3.64 9.01
CA ILE A 329 17.76 2.55 9.70
C ILE A 329 16.52 3.16 10.33
N ASN A 330 15.34 2.70 9.90
CA ASN A 330 14.07 3.19 10.46
C ASN A 330 13.97 2.91 11.97
N PRO A 331 13.15 3.67 12.72
CA PRO A 331 12.94 3.45 14.15
C PRO A 331 12.27 2.11 14.46
N VAL A 332 13.08 1.07 14.60
CA VAL A 332 12.62 -0.30 14.87
C VAL A 332 13.42 -0.99 15.97
N LEU A 333 14.51 -0.38 16.43
CA LEU A 333 15.42 -0.94 17.43
C LEU A 333 14.89 -0.66 18.83
N ASP A 334 14.97 -1.66 19.70
CA ASP A 334 14.58 -1.56 21.11
C ASP A 334 15.60 -0.71 21.89
N ASP A 335 16.88 -0.84 21.55
CA ASP A 335 17.99 -0.07 22.11
C ASP A 335 19.08 0.13 21.04
N ALA A 336 19.84 1.23 21.16
CA ALA A 336 20.84 1.62 20.18
C ALA A 336 21.91 2.55 20.76
N THR A 337 23.18 2.19 20.63
CA THR A 337 24.31 3.07 20.97
C THR A 337 24.69 3.97 19.80
N ARG A 338 25.48 5.02 20.05
CA ARG A 338 26.09 5.77 18.94
C ARG A 338 27.03 4.85 18.12
N PHE A 339 27.12 5.08 16.82
CA PHE A 339 28.17 4.53 15.96
C PHE A 339 29.57 4.94 16.42
N SER A 340 30.48 3.97 16.45
CA SER A 340 31.90 4.19 16.73
C SER A 340 32.72 3.11 16.02
N LYS A 341 33.77 3.51 15.33
CA LYS A 341 34.64 2.61 14.54
C LYS A 341 33.81 1.76 13.55
N GLY A 342 32.79 2.38 12.95
CA GLY A 342 31.94 1.73 11.93
C GLY A 342 30.89 0.75 12.45
N LYS A 343 30.71 0.62 13.77
CA LYS A 343 29.72 -0.28 14.37
C LYS A 343 28.86 0.44 15.41
N ALA A 344 27.65 -0.06 15.63
CA ALA A 344 26.82 0.32 16.76
C ALA A 344 26.24 -0.92 17.44
N LYS A 345 26.18 -0.93 18.77
CA LYS A 345 25.49 -1.98 19.52
C LYS A 345 24.00 -1.65 19.52
N VAL A 346 23.18 -2.63 19.14
CA VAL A 346 21.72 -2.47 19.05
C VAL A 346 21.01 -3.69 19.61
N THR A 347 19.77 -3.48 20.02
CA THR A 347 18.83 -4.54 20.39
C THR A 347 17.65 -4.48 19.42
N TYR A 348 17.32 -5.59 18.78
CA TYR A 348 16.16 -5.70 17.87
C TYR A 348 15.42 -7.00 18.13
N LYS A 349 14.14 -6.90 18.50
CA LYS A 349 13.28 -8.06 18.81
C LYS A 349 13.93 -9.01 19.83
N GLY A 350 14.55 -8.43 20.86
CA GLY A 350 15.21 -9.17 21.93
C GLY A 350 16.61 -9.71 21.60
N HIS A 351 17.12 -9.52 20.38
CA HIS A 351 18.49 -9.89 20.01
C HIS A 351 19.43 -8.69 20.10
N THR A 352 20.51 -8.84 20.86
CA THR A 352 21.54 -7.80 21.06
C THR A 352 22.82 -8.17 20.33
N GLY A 353 23.40 -7.23 19.60
CA GLY A 353 24.67 -7.41 18.89
C GLY A 353 25.12 -6.12 18.21
N PHE A 354 26.08 -6.23 17.29
CA PHE A 354 26.58 -5.08 16.55
C PHE A 354 26.05 -5.05 15.12
N ILE A 355 25.72 -3.87 14.64
CA ILE A 355 25.41 -3.61 13.24
C ILE A 355 26.44 -2.69 12.61
N ASP A 356 26.65 -2.83 11.30
CA ASP A 356 27.39 -1.87 10.48
C ASP A 356 26.54 -0.65 10.15
N ARG A 357 27.13 0.34 9.45
CA ARG A 357 26.47 1.60 9.08
C ARG A 357 25.27 1.44 8.13
N TYR A 358 25.07 0.25 7.56
CA TYR A 358 23.98 -0.08 6.64
C TYR A 358 22.88 -0.90 7.34
N GLY A 359 23.07 -1.24 8.63
CA GLY A 359 22.14 -2.04 9.41
C GLY A 359 22.37 -3.55 9.33
N ASN A 360 23.47 -4.01 8.71
CA ASN A 360 23.79 -5.44 8.67
C ASN A 360 24.44 -5.88 9.98
N TRP A 361 24.04 -7.04 10.50
CA TRP A 361 24.68 -7.64 11.67
C TRP A 361 26.15 -7.98 11.39
N VAL A 362 27.04 -7.54 12.29
CA VAL A 362 28.46 -7.84 12.25
C VAL A 362 28.70 -9.10 13.08
N ARG A 363 29.26 -10.14 12.45
CA ARG A 363 29.70 -11.34 13.18
C ARG A 363 30.91 -10.99 14.04
N GLU A 364 30.82 -11.24 15.33
CA GLU A 364 31.98 -11.22 16.22
C GLU A 364 32.83 -12.47 15.92
N LYS A 365 34.13 -12.30 15.75
CA LYS A 365 35.10 -13.38 15.55
C LYS A 365 35.67 -13.82 16.88
#